data_AF-A0A9D1JU87-F1
#
_entry.id   AF-A0A9D1JU87-F1
#
_cell.length_a   1.000
_cell.length_b   1.000
_cell.length_c   1.000
_cell.angle_alpha   90.00
_cell.angle_beta   90.00
_cell.angle_gamma   90.00
#
_symmetry.space_group_name_H-M   'P 1'
#
loop_
_entity.id
_entity.type
_entity.pdbx_description
1 polymer ?
#
loop_
_entity_poly.entity_id
_entity_poly.type
_entity_poly.pdbx_seq_one_letter_code
_entity_poly.pdbx_strand_id
1 'polypeptide(L)'
;MDIEKLKKSMDSRGWSFKSFATGTEAADYLSGELAGAAVGIGGSGTVDAIGLYDRLRAVCPDVAWHWKEEDMDAARARAMTGDAYVCSANAVAETGEIVNIDGMGNRLAGT
;
A
#
# COMPACT_ATOMS: atom_id res chain seq x y z
N MET A 1 14.84 8.87 -12.30
CA MET A 1 13.83 7.93 -12.80
C MET A 1 13.10 8.60 -13.94
N ASP A 2 13.17 8.03 -15.12
CA ASP A 2 12.36 8.46 -16.28
C ASP A 2 10.93 7.92 -16.13
N ILE A 3 9.99 8.83 -15.84
CA ILE A 3 8.58 8.50 -15.56
C ILE A 3 7.85 8.03 -16.83
N GLU A 4 8.17 8.57 -18.01
CA GLU A 4 7.54 8.18 -19.27
C GLU A 4 7.96 6.75 -19.66
N LYS A 5 9.24 6.44 -19.49
CA LYS A 5 9.75 5.08 -19.67
C LYS A 5 9.11 4.10 -18.68
N LEU A 6 9.02 4.48 -17.40
CA LEU A 6 8.35 3.66 -16.39
C LEU A 6 6.86 3.42 -16.74
N LYS A 7 6.14 4.47 -17.17
CA LYS A 7 4.74 4.39 -17.59
C LYS A 7 4.54 3.40 -18.72
N LYS A 8 5.32 3.50 -19.79
CA LYS A 8 5.26 2.54 -20.89
C LYS A 8 5.52 1.10 -20.42
N SER A 9 6.51 0.91 -19.54
CA SER A 9 6.85 -0.41 -19.01
C SER A 9 5.74 -0.99 -18.12
N MET A 10 5.12 -0.18 -17.27
CA MET A 10 4.02 -0.58 -16.37
C MET A 10 2.73 -0.87 -17.14
N ASP A 11 2.36 0.01 -18.08
CA ASP A 11 1.17 -0.17 -18.93
C ASP A 11 1.27 -1.48 -19.73
N SER A 12 2.46 -1.80 -20.27
CA SER A 12 2.69 -3.06 -21.00
C SER A 12 2.54 -4.32 -20.13
N ARG A 13 2.62 -4.17 -18.80
CA ARG A 13 2.44 -5.24 -17.81
C ARG A 13 1.05 -5.22 -17.16
N GLY A 14 0.15 -4.35 -17.61
CA GLY A 14 -1.20 -4.22 -17.08
C GLY A 14 -1.30 -3.43 -15.78
N TRP A 15 -0.26 -2.67 -15.42
CA TRP A 15 -0.24 -1.84 -14.22
C TRP A 15 -0.38 -0.36 -14.58
N SER A 16 -1.26 0.34 -13.87
CA SER A 16 -1.28 1.80 -13.84
C SER A 16 -0.66 2.31 -12.54
N PHE A 17 -0.03 3.49 -12.56
CA PHE A 17 0.42 4.15 -11.33
C PHE A 17 0.15 5.65 -11.37
N LYS A 18 0.25 6.27 -10.19
CA LYS A 18 0.24 7.72 -10.01
C LYS A 18 1.48 8.14 -9.23
N SER A 19 2.09 9.25 -9.66
CA SER A 19 3.24 9.86 -8.99
C SER A 19 2.82 11.17 -8.34
N PHE A 20 3.29 11.38 -7.12
CA PHE A 20 3.02 12.59 -6.34
C PHE A 20 4.35 13.23 -5.94
N ALA A 21 4.37 14.55 -5.76
CA ALA A 21 5.58 15.26 -5.36
C ALA A 21 5.88 15.04 -3.87
N THR A 22 4.84 14.79 -3.06
CA THR A 22 4.97 14.61 -1.61
C THR A 22 4.23 13.37 -1.10
N GLY A 23 4.66 12.88 0.07
CA GLY A 23 3.96 11.81 0.78
C GLY A 23 2.55 12.22 1.22
N THR A 24 2.33 13.49 1.55
CA THR A 24 1.01 14.02 1.91
C THR A 24 0.03 13.92 0.75
N GLU A 25 0.42 14.38 -0.44
CA GLU A 25 -0.42 14.27 -1.65
C GLU A 25 -0.77 12.82 -1.97
N ALA A 26 0.21 11.91 -1.83
CA ALA A 26 -0.04 10.48 -2.03
C ALA A 26 -1.01 9.91 -0.99
N ALA A 27 -0.88 10.32 0.28
CA ALA A 27 -1.74 9.84 1.36
C ALA A 27 -3.17 10.36 1.22
N ASP A 28 -3.34 11.64 0.84
CA ASP A 28 -4.65 12.26 0.63
C ASP A 28 -5.36 11.68 -0.61
N TYR A 29 -4.62 11.42 -1.69
CA TYR A 29 -5.16 10.74 -2.85
C TYR A 29 -5.62 9.32 -2.50
N LEU A 30 -4.75 8.53 -1.86
CA LEU A 30 -5.04 7.12 -1.59
C LEU A 30 -6.15 6.95 -0.55
N SER A 31 -6.26 7.84 0.45
CA SER A 31 -7.38 7.81 1.39
C SER A 31 -8.72 8.15 0.72
N GLY A 32 -8.72 9.06 -0.26
CA GLY A 32 -9.89 9.36 -1.07
C GLY A 32 -10.34 8.18 -1.93
N GLU A 33 -9.40 7.51 -2.60
CA GLU A 33 -9.70 6.34 -3.46
C GLU A 33 -10.22 5.14 -2.67
N LEU A 34 -9.74 4.95 -1.45
CA LEU A 34 -10.11 3.82 -0.59
C LEU A 34 -11.26 4.14 0.38
N ALA A 35 -11.83 5.35 0.32
CA ALA A 35 -12.91 5.74 1.23
C ALA A 35 -14.09 4.76 1.15
N GLY A 36 -14.55 4.29 2.33
CA GLY A 36 -15.62 3.31 2.43
C GLY A 36 -15.20 1.84 2.27
N ALA A 37 -13.95 1.54 1.91
CA ALA A 37 -13.45 0.17 1.75
C ALA A 37 -12.93 -0.43 3.07
N ALA A 38 -12.94 -1.76 3.20
CA ALA A 38 -12.16 -2.45 4.22
C ALA A 38 -10.69 -2.56 3.75
N VAL A 39 -9.73 -2.03 4.51
CA VAL A 39 -8.33 -1.91 4.06
C VAL A 39 -7.37 -2.69 4.97
N GLY A 40 -6.58 -3.58 4.39
CA GLY A 40 -5.45 -4.24 5.05
C GLY A 40 -4.11 -3.53 4.82
N ILE A 41 -3.19 -3.58 5.79
CA ILE A 41 -1.84 -3.00 5.68
C ILE A 41 -0.75 -3.99 6.10
N GLY A 42 0.18 -4.28 5.19
CA GLY A 42 1.22 -5.31 5.33
C GLY A 42 2.45 -4.96 6.15
N GLY A 43 2.40 -3.93 7.00
CA GLY A 43 3.57 -3.45 7.73
C GLY A 43 4.44 -2.54 6.85
N SER A 44 4.31 -1.23 7.03
CA SER A 44 5.02 -0.26 6.18
C SER A 44 5.43 0.98 6.95
N GLY A 45 6.74 1.21 7.05
CA GLY A 45 7.27 2.44 7.63
C GLY A 45 6.91 3.68 6.82
N THR A 46 6.76 3.56 5.49
CA THR A 46 6.32 4.66 4.63
C THR A 46 4.87 5.05 4.92
N VAL A 47 3.98 4.07 5.11
CA VAL A 47 2.57 4.31 5.48
C VAL A 47 2.49 5.06 6.80
N ASP A 48 3.32 4.70 7.78
CA ASP A 48 3.44 5.42 9.05
C ASP A 48 3.95 6.86 8.83
N ALA A 49 5.07 6.99 8.11
CA ALA A 49 5.75 8.26 7.91
C ALA A 49 4.90 9.31 7.16
N ILE A 50 4.04 8.89 6.23
CA ILE A 50 3.13 9.80 5.52
C ILE A 50 1.79 10.00 6.24
N GLY A 51 1.56 9.30 7.36
CA GLY A 51 0.31 9.37 8.13
C GLY A 51 -0.91 8.81 7.40
N LEU A 52 -0.72 7.81 6.53
CA LEU A 52 -1.82 7.25 5.75
C LEU A 52 -2.80 6.46 6.64
N TYR A 53 -2.31 5.77 7.67
CA TYR A 53 -3.15 4.96 8.55
C TYR A 53 -4.26 5.76 9.22
N ASP A 54 -3.93 6.90 9.84
CA ASP A 54 -4.91 7.75 10.52
C ASP A 54 -5.94 8.34 9.54
N ARG A 55 -5.50 8.68 8.31
CA ARG A 55 -6.38 9.15 7.24
C ARG A 55 -7.37 8.06 6.81
N LEU A 56 -6.89 6.83 6.60
CA LEU A 56 -7.75 5.70 6.24
C LEU A 56 -8.75 5.41 7.35
N ARG A 57 -8.32 5.40 8.62
CA ARG A 57 -9.21 5.20 9.78
C ARG A 57 -10.33 6.22 9.89
N ALA A 58 -10.16 7.42 9.34
CA ALA A 58 -11.18 8.46 9.35
C ALA A 58 -12.26 8.28 8.26
N VAL A 59 -11.96 7.54 7.18
CA VAL A 59 -12.82 7.44 5.99
C VAL A 59 -13.21 6.00 5.62
N CYS A 60 -12.56 5.01 6.21
CA CYS A 60 -12.80 3.60 5.98
C CYS A 60 -13.54 2.99 7.18
N PRO A 61 -14.54 2.12 6.97
CA PRO A 61 -15.23 1.43 8.05
C PRO A 61 -14.32 0.45 8.79
N ASP A 62 -13.33 -0.11 8.09
CA ASP A 62 -12.36 -1.01 8.69
C ASP A 62 -10.94 -0.84 8.11
N VAL A 63 -9.96 -0.75 8.99
CA VAL A 63 -8.53 -0.70 8.63
C VAL A 63 -7.78 -1.63 9.56
N ALA A 64 -7.13 -2.65 8.99
CA ALA A 64 -6.38 -3.67 9.72
C ALA A 64 -4.88 -3.46 9.54
N TRP A 65 -4.15 -3.25 10.63
CA TRP A 65 -2.70 -3.11 10.58
C TRP A 65 -2.01 -3.69 11.80
N HIS A 66 -1.34 -4.82 11.60
CA HIS A 66 -0.66 -5.58 12.65
C HIS A 66 0.49 -4.85 13.38
N TRP A 67 0.93 -3.66 12.94
CA TRP A 67 1.88 -2.83 13.71
C TRP A 67 1.19 -1.90 14.72
N LYS A 68 -0.13 -1.71 14.60
CA LYS A 68 -0.91 -0.75 15.40
C LYS A 68 -1.97 -1.42 16.26
N GLU A 69 -2.01 -2.74 16.28
CA GLU A 69 -2.99 -3.54 17.02
C GLU A 69 -2.28 -4.53 17.94
N GLU A 70 -2.88 -4.79 19.11
CA GLU A 70 -2.31 -5.70 20.13
C GLU A 70 -2.32 -7.15 19.65
N ASP A 71 -3.44 -7.60 19.07
CA ASP A 71 -3.56 -8.93 18.47
C ASP A 71 -3.08 -8.91 17.01
N MET A 72 -1.77 -9.09 16.85
CA MET A 72 -1.11 -9.04 15.54
C MET A 72 -1.65 -10.09 14.57
N ASP A 73 -1.98 -11.29 15.05
CA ASP A 73 -2.39 -12.40 14.18
C ASP A 73 -3.85 -12.23 13.73
N ALA A 74 -4.73 -11.74 14.61
CA ALA A 74 -6.07 -11.35 14.20
C ALA A 74 -6.05 -10.18 13.20
N ALA A 75 -5.19 -9.18 13.43
CA ALA A 75 -5.04 -8.04 12.52
C ALA A 75 -4.53 -8.47 11.13
N ARG A 76 -3.58 -9.41 11.08
CA ARG A 76 -3.11 -10.03 9.84
C ARG A 76 -4.21 -10.76 9.09
N ALA A 77 -4.94 -11.64 9.77
CA ALA A 77 -6.05 -12.39 9.17
C ALA A 77 -7.12 -11.45 8.59
N ARG A 78 -7.43 -10.37 9.31
CA ARG A 78 -8.40 -9.35 8.88
C ARG A 78 -7.89 -8.54 7.69
N ALA A 79 -6.63 -8.13 7.70
CA ALA A 79 -5.99 -7.42 6.59
C ALA A 79 -6.07 -8.19 5.27
N MET A 80 -6.05 -9.53 5.33
CA MET A 80 -6.15 -10.40 4.16
C MET A 80 -7.52 -10.53 3.53
N THR A 81 -8.54 -10.11 4.26
CA THR A 81 -9.93 -10.20 3.81
C THR A 81 -10.51 -8.84 3.40
N GLY A 82 -9.70 -7.78 3.43
CA GLY A 82 -10.11 -6.44 3.01
C GLY A 82 -10.34 -6.34 1.50
N ASP A 83 -11.10 -5.33 1.09
CA ASP A 83 -11.34 -4.98 -0.31
C ASP A 83 -10.05 -4.48 -0.99
N ALA A 84 -9.15 -3.88 -0.21
CA ALA A 84 -7.87 -3.39 -0.67
C ALA A 84 -6.75 -3.72 0.33
N TYR A 85 -5.54 -3.95 -0.20
CA TYR A 85 -4.35 -4.23 0.58
C TYR A 85 -3.23 -3.25 0.23
N VAL A 86 -2.77 -2.49 1.22
CA VAL A 86 -1.70 -1.51 1.07
C VAL A 86 -0.39 -2.10 1.54
N CYS A 87 0.57 -2.21 0.63
CA CYS A 87 1.94 -2.61 0.91
C CYS A 87 2.93 -1.64 0.28
N SER A 88 4.15 -1.62 0.81
CA SER A 88 5.27 -0.90 0.18
C SER A 88 5.96 -1.79 -0.85
N ALA A 89 6.90 -1.22 -1.61
CA ALA A 89 7.87 -1.96 -2.42
C ALA A 89 9.29 -1.56 -2.02
N ASN A 90 10.26 -2.46 -2.14
CA ASN A 90 11.66 -2.12 -1.89
C ASN A 90 12.25 -1.28 -3.03
N ALA A 91 11.85 -1.57 -4.27
CA ALA A 91 12.23 -0.78 -5.43
C ALA A 91 11.22 -0.95 -6.57
N VAL A 92 11.18 0.04 -7.46
CA VAL A 92 10.49 -0.04 -8.75
C VAL A 92 11.50 0.32 -9.83
N ALA A 93 11.74 -0.59 -10.76
CA ALA A 93 12.65 -0.38 -11.88
C ALA A 93 11.94 0.33 -13.04
N GLU A 94 12.66 1.16 -13.80
CA GLU A 94 12.14 1.81 -15.01
C GLU A 94 11.69 0.80 -16.09
N THR A 95 12.17 -0.43 -16.00
CA THR A 95 11.79 -1.56 -16.86
C THR A 95 10.48 -2.22 -16.45
N GLY A 96 9.85 -1.80 -15.34
CA GLY A 96 8.50 -2.24 -14.94
C GLY A 96 8.46 -3.26 -13.80
N GLU A 97 9.61 -3.69 -13.28
CA GLU A 97 9.69 -4.66 -12.18
C GLU A 97 9.49 -3.98 -10.83
N ILE A 98 8.63 -4.58 -10.00
CA ILE A 98 8.47 -4.26 -8.58
C ILE A 98 9.28 -5.28 -7.79
N VAL A 99 10.23 -4.80 -6.99
CA VAL A 99 11.12 -5.66 -6.19
C VAL A 99 10.63 -5.66 -4.75
N ASN A 100 10.32 -6.84 -4.24
CA ASN A 100 9.99 -7.10 -2.85
C ASN A 100 10.95 -8.12 -2.27
N ILE A 101 11.58 -7.78 -1.15
CA ILE A 101 12.37 -8.70 -0.33
C ILE A 101 11.62 -8.84 1.00
N ASP A 102 10.89 -9.94 1.13
CA ASP A 102 10.00 -10.20 2.25
C ASP A 102 10.42 -11.45 3.01
N GLY A 103 10.56 -11.32 4.34
CA GLY A 103 10.76 -12.48 5.20
C GLY A 103 9.49 -13.32 5.32
N MET A 104 8.40 -12.71 5.78
CA MET A 104 7.11 -13.39 6.01
C MET A 104 6.16 -13.33 4.79
N GLY A 105 6.54 -12.63 3.72
CA GLY A 105 5.69 -12.49 2.53
C GLY A 105 4.61 -11.41 2.61
N ASN A 106 4.65 -10.51 3.61
CA ASN A 106 3.59 -9.53 3.84
C ASN A 106 3.27 -8.59 2.64
N ARG A 107 4.18 -8.36 1.67
CA ARG A 107 3.91 -7.50 0.49
C ARG A 107 3.40 -8.27 -0.72
N LEU A 108 3.48 -9.60 -0.71
CA LEU A 108 3.18 -10.46 -1.86
C LEU A 108 2.05 -11.44 -1.60
N ALA A 109 2.12 -12.18 -0.49
CA ALA A 109 1.11 -13.16 -0.12
C ALA A 109 0.05 -12.54 0.78
N GLY A 110 0.44 -11.49 1.51
CA GLY A 110 -0.35 -10.88 2.56
C GLY A 110 -0.60 -11.89 3.68
N THR A 111 0.04 -11.65 4.82
CA THR A 111 0.18 -12.67 5.86
C THR A 111 0.01 -12.08 7.22
#